data_AF-A0A3S1C2V5-F1
#
_entry.id   AF-A0A3S1C2V5-F1
#
_cell.length_a   1.000
_cell.length_b   1.000
_cell.length_c   1.000
_cell.angle_alpha   90.00
_cell.angle_beta   90.00
_cell.angle_gamma   90.00
#
_symmetry.space_group_name_H-M   'P 1'
#
loop_
_entity.id
_entity.type
_entity.pdbx_description
1 polymer ?
#
loop_
_entity_poly.entity_id
_entity_poly.type
_entity_poly.pdbx_seq_one_letter_code
_entity_poly.pdbx_strand_id
1 'polypeptide(L)'
;LQRATSFDDWIWVKDKAFSLQESPEISKYFVEWNVLDNVFAVTNRIGSRGSKDEEDRSVTGAFSIPALHSIQATLHGINPSVKKLPNSIPRQPKGLTALFVGLQIPKNMGKVCKDLESYFTVVATQVGSQVLNEVSNIFCIFKAGNSRKKIAFSEEVLKNIEFERENSTVMKDLEDIYKREDEAILNLRTALVEFYNYELQPYLDSRCLATKKIQHYSEQIKKSDVGERIQKENEEQHLYWACLLIQANEVTYRLYIEHQSYVVSIYQNVIGQLDIDRNRYGPSAFDLIAGERELRLHQELHAAKVQLLQSKRKKMKQKKDKLIMQIPDEHLGQSQSPEIKALVYDKQKLQEKIFDIEIDILSEKKWLLNTQIDIRKRELNEALYQQIEFHDAVEDVADLSEEEEETEDIMKSDEELSKLKQERVKLTQHQSRIRNKQKELVMGLKTQQKREEEEELR
;
A
#
# COMPACT_ATOMS: atom_id res chain seq x y z
N LEU A 1 28.25 -35.63 -19.08
CA LEU A 1 26.88 -35.17 -18.75
C LEU A 1 27.00 -34.20 -17.58
N GLN A 2 27.03 -32.91 -17.91
CA GLN A 2 27.24 -31.80 -16.99
C GLN A 2 26.05 -31.66 -16.04
N ARG A 3 26.33 -31.64 -14.73
CA ARG A 3 25.43 -31.03 -13.73
C ARG A 3 25.41 -29.54 -14.02
N ALA A 4 24.27 -29.03 -14.50
CA ALA A 4 23.98 -27.60 -14.45
C ALA A 4 23.93 -27.21 -12.97
N THR A 5 24.92 -26.47 -12.51
CA THR A 5 24.97 -25.85 -11.20
C THR A 5 23.83 -24.84 -11.10
N SER A 6 23.06 -24.90 -10.01
CA SER A 6 21.94 -23.99 -9.78
C SER A 6 22.44 -22.54 -9.73
N PHE A 7 21.64 -21.62 -10.26
CA PHE A 7 21.94 -20.19 -10.28
C PHE A 7 21.60 -19.51 -8.93
N ASP A 8 21.40 -20.29 -7.86
CA ASP A 8 20.88 -19.81 -6.57
C ASP A 8 21.84 -18.88 -5.81
N ASP A 9 23.14 -18.91 -6.13
CA ASP A 9 24.19 -18.15 -5.42
C ASP A 9 24.67 -16.88 -6.16
N TRP A 10 24.06 -16.51 -7.30
CA TRP A 10 24.53 -15.37 -8.08
C TRP A 10 23.96 -14.04 -7.56
N ILE A 11 24.84 -13.26 -6.93
CA ILE A 11 24.60 -11.84 -6.60
C ILE A 11 24.84 -11.03 -7.88
N TRP A 12 23.84 -10.26 -8.34
CA TRP A 12 24.02 -9.35 -9.47
C TRP A 12 24.88 -8.16 -9.02
N VAL A 13 26.20 -8.30 -9.18
CA VAL A 13 27.17 -7.22 -9.01
C VAL A 13 27.18 -6.45 -10.33
N LYS A 14 26.96 -5.13 -10.31
CA LYS A 14 27.18 -4.31 -11.52
C LYS A 14 28.58 -4.59 -12.05
N ASP A 15 28.76 -4.71 -13.37
CA ASP A 15 30.03 -5.02 -14.05
C ASP A 15 31.22 -4.10 -13.69
N LYS A 16 31.00 -3.05 -12.88
CA LYS A 16 32.01 -2.11 -12.40
C LYS A 16 31.90 -1.70 -10.92
N ALA A 17 31.11 -2.37 -10.08
CA ALA A 17 30.93 -1.99 -8.65
C ALA A 17 32.25 -2.07 -7.82
N PHE A 18 33.21 -2.87 -8.28
CA PHE A 18 34.51 -3.07 -7.61
C PHE A 18 35.71 -2.65 -8.48
N SER A 19 35.49 -2.03 -9.64
CA SER A 19 36.54 -1.79 -10.65
C SER A 19 36.92 -0.31 -10.83
N LEU A 20 36.79 0.50 -9.78
CA LEU A 20 37.25 1.90 -9.80
C LEU A 20 38.43 2.04 -8.84
N GLN A 21 39.56 2.56 -9.35
CA GLN A 21 40.69 2.95 -8.51
C GLN A 21 40.23 4.04 -7.54
N GLU A 22 40.29 3.76 -6.24
CA GLU A 22 39.98 4.74 -5.21
C GLU A 22 40.99 5.89 -5.27
N SER A 23 40.50 7.13 -5.33
CA SER A 23 41.31 8.28 -5.02
C SER A 23 41.67 8.26 -3.53
N PRO A 24 42.87 8.73 -3.12
CA PRO A 24 43.33 8.74 -1.73
C PRO A 24 42.65 9.85 -0.90
N GLU A 25 41.33 10.00 -1.05
CA GLU A 25 40.53 11.03 -0.38
C GLU A 25 39.95 10.49 0.92
N ILE A 26 40.24 11.19 2.01
CA ILE A 26 39.82 10.77 3.36
C ILE A 26 38.34 11.13 3.53
N SER A 27 37.47 10.13 3.51
CA SER A 27 36.05 10.28 3.87
C SER A 27 35.90 10.56 5.36
N LYS A 28 35.13 11.60 5.70
CA LYS A 28 34.76 11.93 7.08
C LYS A 28 33.28 11.67 7.30
N TYR A 29 32.95 10.89 8.32
CA TYR A 29 31.58 10.58 8.70
C TYR A 29 31.16 11.42 9.91
N PHE A 30 29.97 11.99 9.83
CA PHE A 30 29.28 12.67 10.93
C PHE A 30 28.00 11.90 11.24
N VAL A 31 27.71 11.66 12.51
CA VAL A 31 26.52 10.92 12.93
C VAL A 31 25.75 11.73 13.96
N GLU A 32 24.47 11.93 13.72
CA GLU A 32 23.58 12.61 14.65
C GLU A 32 22.36 11.74 14.95
N TRP A 33 21.88 11.78 16.19
CA TRP A 33 20.69 11.05 16.58
C TRP A 33 19.45 11.92 16.41
N ASN A 34 18.53 11.46 15.55
CA ASN A 34 17.24 12.09 15.41
C ASN A 34 16.27 11.50 16.45
N VAL A 35 15.99 12.30 17.49
CA VAL A 35 15.10 11.93 18.61
C VAL A 35 13.66 11.70 18.13
N LEU A 36 13.21 12.39 17.08
CA LEU A 36 11.82 12.31 16.60
C LEU A 36 11.54 11.00 15.88
N ASP A 37 12.51 10.52 15.10
CA ASP A 37 12.33 9.39 14.19
C ASP A 37 13.06 8.12 14.67
N ASN A 38 13.79 8.19 15.80
CA ASN A 38 14.59 7.10 16.37
C ASN A 38 15.59 6.48 15.36
N VAL A 39 16.22 7.34 14.56
CA VAL A 39 17.21 6.97 13.52
C VAL A 39 18.49 7.77 13.66
N PHE A 40 19.59 7.20 13.16
CA PHE A 40 20.87 7.87 13.02
C PHE A 40 20.96 8.55 11.65
N ALA A 41 21.11 9.87 11.63
CA ALA A 41 21.50 10.60 10.43
C ALA A 41 23.02 10.47 10.28
N VAL A 42 23.48 9.90 9.16
CA VAL A 42 24.90 9.68 8.86
C VAL A 42 25.23 10.48 7.60
N THR A 43 26.19 11.40 7.72
CA THR A 43 26.67 12.25 6.63
C THR A 43 28.12 11.92 6.33
N ASN A 44 28.40 11.53 5.09
CA ASN A 44 29.75 11.38 4.56
C ASN A 44 30.16 12.66 3.82
N ARG A 45 31.32 13.22 4.18
CA ARG A 45 31.98 14.29 3.42
C ARG A 45 33.30 13.77 2.87
N ILE A 46 33.45 13.86 1.55
CA ILE A 46 34.70 13.52 0.86
C ILE A 46 35.44 14.85 0.66
N GLY A 47 36.57 15.03 1.36
CA GLY A 47 37.35 16.27 1.25
C GLY A 47 38.49 16.13 0.25
N SER A 48 38.52 17.01 -0.76
CA SER A 48 39.72 17.19 -1.59
C SER A 48 40.75 18.06 -0.83
N ARG A 49 42.04 17.79 -0.99
CA ARG A 49 43.12 18.62 -0.40
C ARG A 49 43.43 19.91 -1.21
N GLY A 50 42.56 20.30 -2.14
CA GLY A 50 42.72 21.48 -2.98
C GLY A 50 41.83 22.64 -2.52
N SER A 51 42.41 23.83 -2.37
CA SER A 51 41.63 25.05 -2.19
C SER A 51 40.84 25.38 -3.46
N LYS A 52 39.54 25.65 -3.27
CA LYS A 52 38.58 26.29 -4.19
C LYS A 52 37.90 25.41 -5.25
N ASP A 53 36.57 25.38 -5.13
CA ASP A 53 35.59 25.35 -6.21
C ASP A 53 35.40 24.05 -7.04
N GLU A 54 35.51 22.88 -6.42
CA GLU A 54 34.78 21.68 -6.89
C GLU A 54 33.75 21.27 -5.83
N GLU A 55 32.51 21.02 -6.25
CA GLU A 55 31.36 20.72 -5.38
C GLU A 55 31.72 19.66 -4.32
N ASP A 56 31.74 20.05 -3.04
CA ASP A 56 31.86 19.12 -1.90
C ASP A 56 30.73 18.08 -2.00
N ARG A 57 31.04 16.89 -2.53
CA ARG A 57 30.09 15.78 -2.61
C ARG A 57 29.84 15.23 -1.21
N SER A 58 28.77 15.72 -0.59
CA SER A 58 28.28 15.18 0.68
C SER A 58 27.11 14.22 0.45
N VAL A 59 27.21 13.03 1.01
CA VAL A 59 26.16 12.00 0.94
C VAL A 59 25.56 11.84 2.34
N THR A 60 24.26 12.03 2.47
CA THR A 60 23.55 11.93 3.75
C THR A 60 22.53 10.80 3.69
N GLY A 61 22.48 9.95 4.71
CA GLY A 61 21.50 8.88 4.84
C GLY A 61 20.97 8.76 6.26
N ALA A 62 19.73 8.29 6.42
CA ALA A 62 19.13 8.03 7.73
C ALA A 62 19.00 6.52 7.95
N PHE A 63 19.47 6.03 9.09
CA PHE A 63 19.59 4.61 9.38
C PHE A 63 18.92 4.25 10.70
N SER A 64 17.97 3.31 10.63
CA SER A 64 17.41 2.68 11.83
C SER A 64 18.41 1.70 12.44
N ILE A 65 18.24 1.40 13.73
CA ILE A 65 19.07 0.43 14.46
C ILE A 65 19.11 -0.94 13.74
N PRO A 66 17.99 -1.53 13.27
CA PRO A 66 18.03 -2.78 12.51
C PRO A 66 18.75 -2.66 11.17
N ALA A 67 18.64 -1.51 10.51
CA ALA A 67 19.35 -1.26 9.26
C ALA A 67 20.87 -1.26 9.48
N LEU A 68 21.36 -0.62 10.55
CA LEU A 68 22.77 -0.63 10.92
C LEU A 68 23.29 -2.06 11.17
N HIS A 69 22.56 -2.86 11.94
CA HIS A 69 22.96 -4.26 12.19
C HIS A 69 23.00 -5.09 10.91
N SER A 70 22.06 -4.86 9.99
CA SER A 70 22.02 -5.57 8.72
C SER A 70 23.16 -5.13 7.80
N ILE A 71 23.46 -3.82 7.74
CA ILE A 71 24.60 -3.26 7.01
C ILE A 71 25.91 -3.85 7.54
N GLN A 72 26.07 -3.96 8.87
CA GLN A 72 27.25 -4.58 9.46
C GLN A 72 27.39 -6.06 9.08
N ALA A 73 26.28 -6.82 9.06
CA ALA A 73 26.32 -8.22 8.63
C ALA A 73 26.74 -8.36 7.16
N THR A 74 26.22 -7.50 6.28
CA THR A 74 26.61 -7.45 4.86
C THR A 74 28.08 -7.07 4.69
N LEU A 75 28.56 -6.04 5.39
CA LEU A 75 29.97 -5.61 5.33
C LEU A 75 30.91 -6.68 5.87
N HIS A 76 30.51 -7.40 6.91
CA HIS A 76 31.27 -8.53 7.44
C HIS A 76 31.32 -9.72 6.47
N GLY A 77 30.25 -9.95 5.71
CA GLY A 77 30.24 -10.92 4.62
C GLY A 77 31.18 -10.56 3.46
N ILE A 78 31.33 -9.26 3.16
CA ILE A 78 32.24 -8.75 2.13
C ILE A 78 33.70 -8.78 2.60
N ASN A 79 33.96 -8.33 3.83
CA ASN A 79 35.28 -8.35 4.44
C ASN A 79 35.19 -8.84 5.90
N PRO A 80 35.68 -10.05 6.20
CA PRO A 80 35.66 -10.62 7.56
C PRO A 80 36.39 -9.78 8.61
N SER A 81 37.28 -8.87 8.17
CA SER A 81 38.04 -7.96 9.05
C SER A 81 37.20 -6.79 9.59
N VAL A 82 35.98 -6.61 9.08
CA VAL A 82 35.03 -5.60 9.56
C VAL A 82 34.59 -5.94 10.97
N LYS A 83 34.83 -5.00 11.89
CA LYS A 83 34.50 -5.13 13.31
C LYS A 83 32.98 -5.18 13.51
N LYS A 84 32.54 -5.74 14.65
CA LYS A 84 31.14 -5.64 15.07
C LYS A 84 30.79 -4.18 15.38
N LEU A 85 29.50 -3.85 15.26
CA LEU A 85 28.98 -2.55 15.69
C LEU A 85 29.31 -2.29 17.17
N PRO A 86 29.49 -1.01 17.56
CA PRO A 86 29.68 -0.62 18.94
C PRO A 86 28.62 -1.22 19.88
N ASN A 87 29.05 -1.80 21.00
CA ASN A 87 28.15 -2.35 22.02
C ASN A 87 27.27 -1.28 22.69
N SER A 88 27.58 0.00 22.46
CA SER A 88 26.84 1.16 22.93
C SER A 88 25.54 1.42 22.14
N ILE A 89 25.35 0.76 20.99
CA ILE A 89 24.11 0.88 20.21
C ILE A 89 22.96 0.15 20.90
N PRO A 90 21.79 0.81 21.09
CA PRO A 90 20.61 0.17 21.67
C PRO A 90 20.16 -1.02 20.81
N ARG A 91 19.84 -2.15 21.45
CA ARG A 91 19.24 -3.30 20.78
C ARG A 91 17.73 -3.15 20.76
N GLN A 92 17.12 -3.31 19.59
CA GLN A 92 15.66 -3.45 19.53
C GLN A 92 15.26 -4.80 20.16
N PRO A 93 14.34 -4.80 21.14
CA PRO A 93 13.78 -6.04 21.69
C PRO A 93 12.99 -6.77 20.60
N LYS A 94 13.02 -8.11 20.63
CA LYS A 94 12.39 -8.97 19.60
C LYS A 94 11.31 -9.87 20.22
N GLY A 95 10.28 -10.18 19.44
CA GLY A 95 9.20 -11.08 19.86
C GLY A 95 8.41 -10.53 21.05
N LEU A 96 7.96 -11.41 21.94
CA LEU A 96 7.14 -11.03 23.10
C LEU A 96 7.81 -9.98 24.02
N THR A 97 9.15 -9.88 24.02
CA THR A 97 9.88 -8.86 24.82
C THR A 97 9.65 -7.42 24.35
N ALA A 98 9.31 -7.21 23.06
CA ALA A 98 9.01 -5.89 22.53
C ALA A 98 7.68 -5.32 23.05
N LEU A 99 6.76 -6.18 23.51
CA LEU A 99 5.47 -5.77 24.08
C LEU A 99 5.60 -5.23 25.50
N PHE A 100 6.63 -5.66 26.25
CA PHE A 100 6.82 -5.30 27.66
C PHE A 100 7.98 -4.33 27.89
N VAL A 101 8.97 -4.30 26.99
CA VAL A 101 10.15 -3.45 27.10
C VAL A 101 10.21 -2.58 25.85
N GLY A 102 9.87 -1.30 25.97
CA GLY A 102 10.07 -0.33 24.89
C GLY A 102 11.54 -0.17 24.52
N LEU A 103 11.83 0.50 23.39
CA LEU A 103 13.20 0.77 22.95
C LEU A 103 13.95 1.56 24.05
N GLN A 104 14.93 0.92 24.67
CA GLN A 104 15.76 1.55 25.69
C GLN A 104 16.79 2.46 25.00
N ILE A 105 16.48 3.75 24.91
CA ILE A 105 17.35 4.77 24.32
C ILE A 105 18.38 5.19 25.39
N PRO A 106 19.70 4.95 25.20
CA PRO A 106 20.73 5.41 26.12
C PRO A 106 20.64 6.92 26.43
N LYS A 107 20.90 7.31 27.68
CA LYS A 107 20.85 8.72 28.13
C LYS A 107 21.87 9.63 27.45
N ASN A 108 22.96 9.09 26.90
CA ASN A 108 24.02 9.84 26.23
C ASN A 108 24.22 9.35 24.79
N MET A 109 23.33 9.80 23.91
CA MET A 109 23.37 9.41 22.50
C MET A 109 24.53 10.05 21.73
N GLY A 110 25.08 11.17 22.23
CA GLY A 110 26.26 11.81 21.65
C GLY A 110 27.52 10.93 21.67
N LYS A 111 27.68 10.07 22.70
CA LYS A 111 28.77 9.08 22.72
C LYS A 111 28.57 7.99 21.67
N VAL A 112 27.34 7.48 21.54
CA VAL A 112 26.98 6.45 20.54
C VAL A 112 27.22 6.94 19.13
N CYS A 113 26.87 8.21 18.85
CA CYS A 113 27.16 8.85 17.58
C CYS A 113 28.66 8.90 17.27
N LYS A 114 29.50 9.34 18.23
CA LYS A 114 30.96 9.37 18.05
C LYS A 114 31.58 7.99 17.84
N ASP A 115 31.06 6.99 18.55
CA ASP A 115 31.48 5.59 18.38
C ASP A 115 31.12 5.11 16.95
N LEU A 116 29.95 5.49 16.43
CA LEU A 116 29.50 5.19 15.07
C LEU A 116 30.30 5.95 13.99
N GLU A 117 30.63 7.22 14.20
CA GLU A 117 31.53 7.99 13.31
C GLU A 117 32.88 7.31 13.17
N SER A 118 33.45 6.90 14.30
CA SER A 118 34.72 6.16 14.35
C SER A 118 34.60 4.82 13.65
N TYR A 119 33.49 4.10 13.87
CA TYR A 119 33.20 2.84 13.20
C TYR A 119 33.14 3.00 11.69
N PHE A 120 32.34 3.93 11.15
CA PHE A 120 32.22 4.12 9.71
C PHE A 120 33.53 4.56 9.06
N THR A 121 34.33 5.38 9.75
CA THR A 121 35.65 5.77 9.28
C THR A 121 36.58 4.57 9.16
N VAL A 122 36.58 3.66 10.15
CA VAL A 122 37.39 2.43 10.13
C VAL A 122 36.89 1.45 9.08
N VAL A 123 35.58 1.33 8.89
CA VAL A 123 35.03 0.40 7.89
C VAL A 123 35.24 0.93 6.47
N ALA A 124 35.17 2.24 6.27
CA ALA A 124 35.49 2.87 4.99
C ALA A 124 36.95 2.62 4.58
N THR A 125 37.90 2.59 5.52
CA THR A 125 39.30 2.25 5.20
C THR A 125 39.52 0.75 4.95
N GLN A 126 38.62 -0.11 5.41
CA GLN A 126 38.72 -1.57 5.23
C GLN A 126 38.02 -2.08 3.97
N VAL A 127 36.92 -1.44 3.57
CA VAL A 127 36.03 -1.91 2.49
C VAL A 127 35.95 -0.91 1.33
N GLY A 128 36.38 0.33 1.55
CA GLY A 128 36.25 1.43 0.60
C GLY A 128 35.04 2.30 0.88
N SER A 129 35.18 3.62 0.74
CA SER A 129 34.10 4.59 1.02
C SER A 129 32.97 4.51 0.00
N GLN A 130 33.31 4.18 -1.25
CA GLN A 130 32.33 3.94 -2.30
C GLN A 130 31.53 2.67 -2.05
N VAL A 131 32.19 1.56 -1.68
CA VAL A 131 31.51 0.31 -1.32
C VAL A 131 30.63 0.50 -0.10
N LEU A 132 31.07 1.24 0.91
CA LEU A 132 30.25 1.54 2.08
C LEU A 132 28.98 2.36 1.73
N ASN A 133 29.12 3.36 0.86
CA ASN A 133 27.99 4.14 0.34
C ASN A 133 27.06 3.29 -0.53
N GLU A 134 27.61 2.39 -1.35
CA GLU A 134 26.82 1.43 -2.13
C GLU A 134 26.14 0.40 -1.24
N VAL A 135 26.76 -0.11 -0.16
CA VAL A 135 26.15 -1.12 0.73
C VAL A 135 24.89 -0.62 1.41
N SER A 136 24.82 0.67 1.72
CA SER A 136 23.57 1.34 2.13
C SER A 136 22.48 1.23 1.06
N ASN A 137 22.82 1.44 -0.21
CA ASN A 137 21.90 1.27 -1.34
C ASN A 137 21.65 -0.22 -1.68
N ILE A 138 22.62 -1.11 -1.45
CA ILE A 138 22.54 -2.55 -1.68
C ILE A 138 21.59 -3.21 -0.69
N PHE A 139 21.49 -2.74 0.56
CA PHE A 139 20.49 -3.27 1.50
C PHE A 139 19.05 -3.03 1.01
N CYS A 140 18.80 -1.84 0.48
CA CYS A 140 17.57 -1.48 -0.20
C CYS A 140 17.31 -2.39 -1.42
N ILE A 141 18.31 -2.57 -2.29
CA ILE A 141 18.22 -3.46 -3.46
C ILE A 141 18.01 -4.92 -3.07
N PHE A 142 18.66 -5.41 -2.00
CA PHE A 142 18.58 -6.78 -1.53
C PHE A 142 17.18 -7.09 -0.97
N LYS A 143 16.61 -6.18 -0.17
CA LYS A 143 15.25 -6.36 0.37
C LYS A 143 14.22 -6.36 -0.75
N ALA A 144 14.32 -5.44 -1.71
CA ALA A 144 13.46 -5.44 -2.90
C ALA A 144 13.62 -6.71 -3.74
N GLY A 145 14.85 -7.16 -3.97
CA GLY A 145 15.16 -8.37 -4.72
C GLY A 145 14.62 -9.63 -4.05
N ASN A 146 14.74 -9.74 -2.73
CA ASN A 146 14.21 -10.88 -1.98
C ASN A 146 12.68 -10.94 -2.05
N SER A 147 11.98 -9.80 -1.87
CA SER A 147 10.53 -9.77 -2.00
C SER A 147 10.06 -10.10 -3.43
N ARG A 148 10.77 -9.64 -4.46
CA ARG A 148 10.49 -10.02 -5.86
C ARG A 148 10.70 -11.52 -6.11
N LYS A 149 11.73 -12.13 -5.53
CA LYS A 149 11.95 -13.59 -5.59
C LYS A 149 10.80 -14.35 -4.94
N LYS A 150 10.34 -13.91 -3.76
CA LYS A 150 9.17 -14.51 -3.09
C LYS A 150 7.91 -14.42 -3.95
N ILE A 151 7.66 -13.27 -4.59
CA ILE A 151 6.53 -13.09 -5.52
C ILE A 151 6.63 -14.10 -6.67
N ALA A 152 7.77 -14.15 -7.36
CA ALA A 152 7.99 -15.06 -8.49
C ALA A 152 7.83 -16.54 -8.09
N PHE A 153 8.36 -16.92 -6.93
CA PHE A 153 8.20 -18.27 -6.39
C PHE A 153 6.72 -18.60 -6.11
N SER A 154 5.98 -17.70 -5.46
CA SER A 154 4.55 -17.92 -5.21
C SER A 154 3.73 -17.97 -6.50
N GLU A 155 4.06 -17.17 -7.52
CA GLU A 155 3.44 -17.25 -8.85
C GLU A 155 3.73 -18.60 -9.54
N GLU A 156 4.95 -19.14 -9.41
CA GLU A 156 5.30 -20.45 -9.95
C GLU A 156 4.55 -21.59 -9.25
N VAL A 157 4.42 -21.51 -7.91
CA VAL A 157 3.60 -22.46 -7.14
C VAL A 157 2.14 -22.44 -7.63
N LEU A 158 1.56 -21.27 -7.86
CA LEU A 158 0.20 -21.16 -8.39
C LEU A 158 0.05 -21.79 -9.78
N LYS A 159 1.03 -21.60 -10.67
CA LYS A 159 1.02 -22.25 -12.00
C LYS A 159 1.07 -23.77 -11.90
N ASN A 160 1.86 -24.31 -10.97
CA ASN A 160 1.92 -25.76 -10.76
C ASN A 160 0.59 -26.31 -10.22
N ILE A 161 -0.06 -25.57 -9.31
CA ILE A 161 -1.39 -25.92 -8.79
C ILE A 161 -2.43 -25.86 -9.91
N GLU A 162 -2.38 -24.85 -10.78
CA GLU A 162 -3.27 -24.73 -11.95
C GLU A 162 -3.12 -25.95 -12.88
N PHE A 163 -1.88 -26.38 -13.14
CA PHE A 163 -1.63 -27.59 -13.92
C PHE A 163 -2.19 -28.86 -13.27
N GLU A 164 -2.05 -29.04 -11.95
CA GLU A 164 -2.64 -30.18 -11.23
C GLU A 164 -4.17 -30.16 -11.28
N ARG A 165 -4.77 -28.97 -11.17
CA ARG A 165 -6.21 -28.75 -11.25
C ARG A 165 -6.78 -29.12 -12.61
N GLU A 166 -6.11 -28.77 -13.70
CA GLU A 166 -6.53 -29.15 -15.05
C GLU A 166 -6.62 -30.68 -15.21
N ASN A 167 -5.65 -31.40 -14.64
CA ASN A 167 -5.53 -32.85 -14.70
C ASN A 167 -6.45 -33.61 -13.73
N SER A 168 -7.16 -32.92 -12.84
CA SER A 168 -8.09 -33.55 -11.90
C SER A 168 -9.31 -34.10 -12.63
N THR A 169 -9.80 -35.29 -12.24
CA THR A 169 -10.94 -35.94 -12.92
C THR A 169 -12.22 -35.91 -12.12
N VAL A 170 -12.13 -35.78 -10.79
CA VAL A 170 -13.28 -35.80 -9.88
C VAL A 170 -13.28 -34.54 -9.01
N MET A 171 -14.47 -33.99 -8.75
CA MET A 171 -14.64 -32.78 -7.93
C MET A 171 -14.00 -32.91 -6.54
N LYS A 172 -14.02 -34.11 -5.95
CA LYS A 172 -13.41 -34.39 -4.65
C LYS A 172 -11.90 -34.18 -4.65
N ASP A 173 -11.22 -34.42 -5.77
CA ASP A 173 -9.76 -34.21 -5.89
C ASP A 173 -9.41 -32.71 -5.75
N LEU A 174 -10.36 -31.82 -6.10
CA LEU A 174 -10.16 -30.37 -6.02
C LEU A 174 -10.17 -29.84 -4.59
N GLU A 175 -10.69 -30.58 -3.61
CA GLU A 175 -10.77 -30.10 -2.23
C GLU A 175 -9.38 -29.77 -1.66
N ASP A 176 -8.41 -30.66 -1.86
CA ASP A 176 -7.03 -30.45 -1.39
C ASP A 176 -6.24 -29.50 -2.29
N ILE A 177 -6.58 -29.42 -3.57
CA ILE A 177 -6.01 -28.44 -4.51
C ILE A 177 -6.41 -27.02 -4.09
N TYR A 178 -7.68 -26.79 -3.77
CA TYR A 178 -8.18 -25.50 -3.32
C TYR A 178 -7.54 -25.03 -2.03
N LYS A 179 -7.32 -25.93 -1.05
CA LYS A 179 -6.62 -25.60 0.20
C LYS A 179 -5.19 -25.11 -0.09
N ARG A 180 -4.47 -25.79 -0.97
CA ARG A 180 -3.11 -25.39 -1.38
C ARG A 180 -3.11 -24.11 -2.21
N GLU A 181 -4.11 -23.91 -3.06
CA GLU A 181 -4.27 -22.68 -3.84
C GLU A 181 -4.49 -21.48 -2.91
N ASP A 182 -5.38 -21.60 -1.92
CA ASP A 182 -5.66 -20.55 -0.94
C ASP A 182 -4.39 -20.19 -0.12
N GLU A 183 -3.60 -21.19 0.28
CA GLU A 183 -2.32 -20.96 0.95
C GLU A 183 -1.30 -20.26 0.02
N ALA A 184 -1.21 -20.68 -1.23
CA ALA A 184 -0.33 -20.06 -2.22
C ALA A 184 -0.73 -18.60 -2.52
N ILE A 185 -2.03 -18.30 -2.62
CA ILE A 185 -2.57 -16.94 -2.77
C ILE A 185 -2.20 -16.09 -1.54
N LEU A 186 -2.35 -16.63 -0.34
CA LEU A 186 -1.99 -15.92 0.90
C LEU A 186 -0.48 -15.60 0.95
N ASN A 187 0.36 -16.54 0.55
CA ASN A 187 1.81 -16.36 0.46
C ASN A 187 2.18 -15.29 -0.59
N LEU A 188 1.56 -15.34 -1.77
CA LEU A 188 1.75 -14.33 -2.82
C LEU A 188 1.34 -12.94 -2.31
N ARG A 189 0.15 -12.83 -1.69
CA ARG A 189 -0.34 -11.57 -1.12
C ARG A 189 0.60 -11.04 -0.03
N THR A 190 1.13 -11.91 0.82
CA THR A 190 2.11 -11.52 1.85
C THR A 190 3.40 -10.98 1.23
N ALA A 191 3.93 -11.67 0.22
CA ALA A 191 5.12 -11.22 -0.51
C ALA A 191 4.91 -9.87 -1.22
N LEU A 192 3.73 -9.67 -1.82
CA LEU A 192 3.34 -8.39 -2.43
C LEU A 192 3.27 -7.29 -1.38
N VAL A 193 2.60 -7.52 -0.24
CA VAL A 193 2.51 -6.52 0.83
C VAL A 193 3.90 -6.13 1.35
N GLU A 194 4.80 -7.10 1.54
CA GLU A 194 6.19 -6.82 1.91
C GLU A 194 6.91 -5.94 0.87
N PHE A 195 6.76 -6.28 -0.41
CA PHE A 195 7.37 -5.56 -1.53
C PHE A 195 6.84 -4.12 -1.63
N TYR A 196 5.52 -3.95 -1.64
CA TYR A 196 4.89 -2.64 -1.78
C TYR A 196 5.10 -1.77 -0.54
N ASN A 197 5.08 -2.33 0.68
CA ASN A 197 5.42 -1.56 1.88
C ASN A 197 6.85 -1.02 1.80
N TYR A 198 7.77 -1.81 1.25
CA TYR A 198 9.13 -1.36 1.01
C TYR A 198 9.21 -0.23 -0.02
N GLU A 199 8.55 -0.35 -1.17
CA GLU A 199 8.55 0.73 -2.19
C GLU A 199 7.83 2.00 -1.73
N LEU A 200 6.81 1.85 -0.87
CA LEU A 200 5.98 2.95 -0.40
C LEU A 200 6.68 3.79 0.69
N GLN A 201 7.51 3.17 1.53
CA GLN A 201 8.07 3.79 2.73
C GLN A 201 8.77 5.15 2.48
N PRO A 202 9.65 5.31 1.47
CA PRO A 202 10.34 6.59 1.24
C PRO A 202 9.39 7.75 0.96
N TYR A 203 8.25 7.47 0.32
CA TYR A 203 7.23 8.47 0.01
C TYR A 203 6.36 8.80 1.21
N LEU A 204 6.09 7.83 2.10
CA LEU A 204 5.43 8.09 3.37
C LEU A 204 6.29 8.96 4.29
N ASP A 205 7.59 8.70 4.33
CA ASP A 205 8.55 9.48 5.11
C ASP A 205 8.65 10.90 4.57
N SER A 206 8.77 11.05 3.24
CA SER A 206 8.77 12.34 2.56
C SER A 206 7.47 13.12 2.81
N ARG A 207 6.32 12.44 2.78
CA ARG A 207 5.01 13.04 3.10
C ARG A 207 4.95 13.53 4.56
N CYS A 208 5.41 12.71 5.50
CA CYS A 208 5.45 13.07 6.93
C CYS A 208 6.35 14.29 7.17
N LEU A 209 7.56 14.26 6.62
CA LEU A 209 8.52 15.36 6.73
C LEU A 209 7.99 16.64 6.09
N ALA A 210 7.45 16.54 4.87
CA ALA A 210 6.90 17.70 4.16
C ALA A 210 5.73 18.34 4.92
N THR A 211 4.80 17.54 5.46
CA THR A 211 3.70 18.07 6.28
C THR A 211 4.22 18.81 7.52
N LYS A 212 5.18 18.23 8.26
CA LYS A 212 5.79 18.89 9.42
C LYS A 212 6.46 20.21 9.04
N LYS A 213 7.18 20.24 7.92
CA LYS A 213 7.88 21.44 7.43
C LYS A 213 6.91 22.51 6.94
N ILE A 214 5.86 22.15 6.22
CA ILE A 214 4.79 23.06 5.82
C ILE A 214 4.15 23.72 7.05
N GLN A 215 3.82 22.94 8.08
CA GLN A 215 3.29 23.48 9.34
C GLN A 215 4.28 24.46 9.98
N HIS A 216 5.55 24.08 10.11
CA HIS A 216 6.59 24.93 10.68
C HIS A 216 6.71 26.27 9.93
N TYR A 217 6.86 26.25 8.61
CA TYR A 217 7.01 27.49 7.83
C TYR A 217 5.71 28.31 7.81
N SER A 218 4.54 27.68 7.82
CA SER A 218 3.26 28.38 7.97
C SER A 218 3.18 29.16 9.29
N GLU A 219 3.69 28.60 10.38
CA GLU A 219 3.79 29.30 11.66
C GLU A 219 4.80 30.45 11.62
N GLN A 220 5.94 30.28 10.95
CA GLN A 220 6.94 31.35 10.82
C GLN A 220 6.43 32.52 9.96
N ILE A 221 5.73 32.24 8.86
CA ILE A 221 5.14 33.27 7.98
C ILE A 221 4.09 34.11 8.73
N LYS A 222 3.37 33.53 9.69
CA LYS A 222 2.37 34.25 10.50
C LYS A 222 2.99 35.17 11.56
N LYS A 223 4.28 35.05 11.88
CA LYS A 223 4.91 35.87 12.91
C LYS A 223 5.24 37.26 12.34
N SER A 224 4.61 38.28 12.93
CA SER A 224 4.78 39.69 12.51
C SER A 224 6.18 40.28 12.77
N ASP A 225 7.03 39.60 13.54
CA ASP A 225 8.32 40.13 14.03
C ASP A 225 9.51 39.67 13.15
N VAL A 226 9.22 39.10 11.99
CA VAL A 226 10.21 38.52 11.08
C VAL A 226 10.43 39.48 9.91
N GLY A 227 11.69 39.89 9.67
CA GLY A 227 12.01 40.81 8.58
C GLY A 227 11.69 40.25 7.19
N GLU A 228 11.40 41.14 6.22
CA GLU A 228 10.91 40.81 4.87
C GLU A 228 11.74 39.74 4.14
N ARG A 229 13.07 39.77 4.31
CA ARG A 229 13.98 38.76 3.72
C ARG A 229 13.68 37.35 4.25
N ILE A 230 13.53 37.20 5.56
CA ILE A 230 13.28 35.89 6.20
C ILE A 230 11.85 35.45 5.91
N GLN A 231 10.91 36.38 5.78
CA GLN A 231 9.55 36.08 5.35
C GLN A 231 9.53 35.46 3.95
N LYS A 232 10.21 36.06 2.97
CA LYS A 232 10.35 35.51 1.62
C LYS A 232 11.02 34.14 1.61
N GLU A 233 12.10 33.96 2.37
CA GLU A 233 12.77 32.66 2.48
C GLU A 233 11.82 31.59 3.07
N ASN A 234 11.03 31.93 4.10
CA ASN A 234 10.05 31.01 4.65
C ASN A 234 8.92 30.66 3.65
N GLU A 235 8.49 31.63 2.83
CA GLU A 235 7.51 31.40 1.75
C GLU A 235 8.06 30.46 0.67
N GLU A 236 9.30 30.66 0.24
CA GLU A 236 9.99 29.78 -0.71
C GLU A 236 10.13 28.35 -0.15
N GLN A 237 10.55 28.23 1.11
CA GLN A 237 10.64 26.92 1.78
C GLN A 237 9.27 26.26 1.90
N HIS A 238 8.24 27.01 2.32
CA HIS A 238 6.87 26.50 2.39
C HIS A 238 6.41 25.95 1.03
N LEU A 239 6.66 26.69 -0.06
CA LEU A 239 6.30 26.26 -1.41
C LEU A 239 7.07 25.00 -1.84
N TYR A 240 8.38 24.94 -1.56
CA TYR A 240 9.20 23.76 -1.84
C TYR A 240 8.63 22.51 -1.16
N TRP A 241 8.33 22.58 0.13
CA TRP A 241 7.77 21.44 0.87
C TRP A 241 6.36 21.08 0.41
N ALA A 242 5.53 22.06 0.01
CA ALA A 242 4.22 21.82 -0.59
C ALA A 242 4.32 21.05 -1.92
N CYS A 243 5.27 21.43 -2.78
CA CYS A 243 5.55 20.71 -4.03
C CYS A 243 6.02 19.27 -3.77
N LEU A 244 6.92 19.07 -2.80
CA LEU A 244 7.39 17.73 -2.43
C LEU A 244 6.25 16.86 -1.87
N LEU A 245 5.37 17.44 -1.04
CA LEU A 245 4.19 16.75 -0.52
C LEU A 245 3.27 16.27 -1.65
N ILE A 246 3.05 17.12 -2.65
CA ILE A 246 2.25 16.80 -3.83
C ILE A 246 2.86 15.61 -4.59
N GLN A 247 4.16 15.67 -4.90
CA GLN A 247 4.86 14.62 -5.64
C GLN A 247 4.86 13.29 -4.87
N ALA A 248 5.13 13.33 -3.56
CA ALA A 248 5.10 12.15 -2.71
C ALA A 248 3.72 11.49 -2.68
N ASN A 249 2.65 12.29 -2.58
CA ASN A 249 1.27 11.78 -2.64
C ASN A 249 0.93 11.15 -4.00
N GLU A 250 1.40 11.71 -5.12
CA GLU A 250 1.14 11.13 -6.44
C GLU A 250 1.73 9.74 -6.61
N VAL A 251 2.99 9.57 -6.20
CA VAL A 251 3.65 8.27 -6.25
C VAL A 251 3.00 7.30 -5.27
N THR A 252 2.68 7.75 -4.05
CA THR A 252 1.97 6.97 -3.03
C THR A 252 0.66 6.41 -3.57
N TYR A 253 -0.20 7.25 -4.17
CA TYR A 253 -1.48 6.79 -4.71
C TYR A 253 -1.30 5.90 -5.93
N ARG A 254 -0.29 6.13 -6.77
CA ARG A 254 0.03 5.24 -7.89
C ARG A 254 0.37 3.83 -7.37
N LEU A 255 1.30 3.72 -6.43
CA LEU A 255 1.70 2.43 -5.85
C LEU A 255 0.54 1.70 -5.19
N TYR A 256 -0.32 2.41 -4.43
CA TYR A 256 -1.54 1.81 -3.87
C TYR A 256 -2.49 1.29 -4.94
N ILE A 257 -2.69 2.03 -6.04
CA ILE A 257 -3.56 1.59 -7.14
C ILE A 257 -2.97 0.36 -7.84
N GLU A 258 -1.66 0.34 -8.11
CA GLU A 258 -0.97 -0.79 -8.73
C GLU A 258 -1.10 -2.06 -7.88
N HIS A 259 -0.76 -1.96 -6.59
CA HIS A 259 -0.90 -3.08 -5.65
C HIS A 259 -2.34 -3.62 -5.59
N GLN A 260 -3.32 -2.75 -5.36
CA GLN A 260 -4.71 -3.18 -5.23
C GLN A 260 -5.28 -3.71 -6.56
N SER A 261 -4.81 -3.21 -7.70
CA SER A 261 -5.20 -3.76 -9.00
C SER A 261 -4.68 -5.18 -9.19
N TYR A 262 -3.43 -5.44 -8.76
CA TYR A 262 -2.85 -6.77 -8.81
C TYR A 262 -3.59 -7.76 -7.90
N VAL A 263 -3.92 -7.36 -6.66
CA VAL A 263 -4.73 -8.17 -5.75
C VAL A 263 -6.12 -8.47 -6.32
N VAL A 264 -6.78 -7.47 -6.91
CA VAL A 264 -8.08 -7.67 -7.58
C VAL A 264 -7.94 -8.67 -8.73
N SER A 265 -6.88 -8.59 -9.54
CA SER A 265 -6.69 -9.55 -10.64
C SER A 265 -6.48 -10.99 -10.16
N ILE A 266 -5.78 -11.20 -9.04
CA ILE A 266 -5.62 -12.55 -8.46
C ILE A 266 -6.99 -13.15 -8.16
N TYR A 267 -7.83 -12.46 -7.38
CA TYR A 267 -9.13 -12.99 -7.01
C TYR A 267 -10.09 -13.13 -8.20
N GLN A 268 -10.03 -12.22 -9.18
CA GLN A 268 -10.81 -12.36 -10.42
C GLN A 268 -10.42 -13.62 -11.21
N ASN A 269 -9.12 -13.92 -11.30
CA ASN A 269 -8.65 -15.11 -11.99
C ASN A 269 -9.13 -16.37 -11.26
N VAL A 270 -8.98 -16.44 -9.95
CA VAL A 270 -9.38 -17.61 -9.15
C VAL A 270 -10.89 -17.84 -9.18
N ILE A 271 -11.70 -16.77 -9.13
CA ILE A 271 -13.16 -16.88 -9.27
C ILE A 271 -13.54 -17.33 -10.69
N GLY A 272 -12.91 -16.76 -11.72
CA GLY A 272 -13.15 -17.20 -13.11
C GLY A 272 -12.76 -18.67 -13.32
N GLN A 273 -11.77 -19.15 -12.59
CA GLN A 273 -11.42 -20.56 -12.54
C GLN A 273 -12.53 -21.39 -11.84
N LEU A 274 -13.04 -20.97 -10.70
CA LEU A 274 -14.18 -21.64 -10.04
C LEU A 274 -15.41 -21.76 -10.94
N ASP A 275 -15.70 -20.74 -11.76
CA ASP A 275 -16.78 -20.81 -12.75
C ASP A 275 -16.57 -21.93 -13.78
N ILE A 276 -15.32 -22.17 -14.18
CA ILE A 276 -14.97 -23.28 -15.08
C ILE A 276 -15.21 -24.63 -14.38
N ASP A 277 -14.80 -24.77 -13.11
CA ASP A 277 -15.03 -26.01 -12.36
C ASP A 277 -16.52 -26.28 -12.13
N ARG A 278 -17.28 -25.25 -11.79
CA ARG A 278 -18.73 -25.34 -11.63
C ARG A 278 -19.41 -25.89 -12.88
N ASN A 279 -18.97 -25.42 -14.05
CA ASN A 279 -19.46 -25.90 -15.33
C ASN A 279 -18.95 -27.32 -15.67
N ARG A 280 -17.72 -27.67 -15.28
CA ARG A 280 -17.09 -28.97 -15.56
C ARG A 280 -17.69 -30.12 -14.74
N TYR A 281 -17.90 -29.91 -13.44
CA TYR A 281 -18.32 -30.97 -12.52
C TYR A 281 -19.81 -30.92 -12.16
N GLY A 282 -20.50 -29.85 -12.58
CA GLY A 282 -21.91 -29.64 -12.30
C GLY A 282 -22.16 -28.92 -10.98
N PRO A 283 -23.28 -28.19 -10.87
CA PRO A 283 -23.53 -27.24 -9.79
C PRO A 283 -23.63 -27.91 -8.42
N SER A 284 -24.26 -29.08 -8.30
CA SER A 284 -24.47 -29.76 -7.01
C SER A 284 -23.17 -30.32 -6.43
N ALA A 285 -22.34 -30.95 -7.26
CA ALA A 285 -21.04 -31.46 -6.81
C ALA A 285 -20.09 -30.30 -6.48
N PHE A 286 -20.13 -29.23 -7.27
CA PHE A 286 -19.37 -28.01 -7.02
C PHE A 286 -19.75 -27.38 -5.69
N ASP A 287 -21.05 -27.19 -5.43
CA ASP A 287 -21.53 -26.51 -4.23
C ASP A 287 -21.12 -27.22 -2.94
N LEU A 288 -21.13 -28.57 -2.95
CA LEU A 288 -20.71 -29.40 -1.82
C LEU A 288 -19.24 -29.21 -1.43
N ILE A 289 -18.35 -28.95 -2.39
CA ILE A 289 -16.89 -28.87 -2.16
C ILE A 289 -16.38 -27.43 -2.13
N ALA A 290 -16.95 -26.55 -2.95
CA ALA A 290 -16.43 -25.22 -3.25
C ALA A 290 -17.39 -24.08 -2.90
N GLY A 291 -18.66 -24.35 -2.58
CA GLY A 291 -19.67 -23.30 -2.39
C GLY A 291 -19.32 -22.30 -1.29
N GLU A 292 -18.78 -22.78 -0.16
CA GLU A 292 -18.30 -21.91 0.93
C GLU A 292 -17.06 -21.10 0.50
N ARG A 293 -16.13 -21.75 -0.20
CA ARG A 293 -14.90 -21.13 -0.71
C ARG A 293 -15.21 -20.01 -1.71
N GLU A 294 -16.13 -20.24 -2.63
CA GLU A 294 -16.57 -19.26 -3.63
C GLU A 294 -17.07 -17.97 -2.96
N LEU A 295 -17.94 -18.10 -1.94
CA LEU A 295 -18.44 -16.95 -1.20
C LEU A 295 -17.31 -16.18 -0.49
N ARG A 296 -16.37 -16.88 0.15
CA ARG A 296 -15.21 -16.27 0.82
C ARG A 296 -14.34 -15.50 -0.17
N LEU A 297 -14.07 -16.06 -1.35
CA LEU A 297 -13.29 -15.40 -2.40
C LEU A 297 -14.02 -14.17 -2.96
N HIS A 298 -15.33 -14.23 -3.13
CA HIS A 298 -16.13 -13.05 -3.50
C HIS A 298 -16.05 -11.94 -2.44
N GLN A 299 -16.12 -12.31 -1.16
CA GLN A 299 -15.96 -11.35 -0.06
C GLN A 299 -14.60 -10.63 -0.15
N GLU A 300 -13.52 -11.39 -0.33
CA GLU A 300 -12.17 -10.85 -0.50
C GLU A 300 -12.04 -9.97 -1.76
N LEU A 301 -12.61 -10.39 -2.89
CA LEU A 301 -12.62 -9.63 -4.14
C LEU A 301 -13.31 -8.28 -3.97
N HIS A 302 -14.53 -8.27 -3.41
CA HIS A 302 -15.30 -7.03 -3.23
C HIS A 302 -14.60 -6.10 -2.23
N ALA A 303 -14.00 -6.63 -1.17
CA ALA A 303 -13.19 -5.86 -0.24
C ALA A 303 -11.97 -5.22 -0.94
N ALA A 304 -11.24 -5.98 -1.76
CA ALA A 304 -10.08 -5.48 -2.51
C ALA A 304 -10.47 -4.40 -3.53
N LYS A 305 -11.57 -4.58 -4.27
CA LYS A 305 -12.10 -3.57 -5.20
C LYS A 305 -12.49 -2.27 -4.49
N VAL A 306 -13.07 -2.35 -3.30
CA VAL A 306 -13.36 -1.16 -2.48
C VAL A 306 -12.07 -0.41 -2.15
N GLN A 307 -10.98 -1.10 -1.77
CA GLN A 307 -9.69 -0.45 -1.50
C GLN A 307 -9.06 0.18 -2.75
N LEU A 308 -9.16 -0.50 -3.89
CA LEU A 308 -8.71 0.01 -5.18
C LEU A 308 -9.43 1.31 -5.56
N LEU A 309 -10.76 1.30 -5.50
CA LEU A 309 -11.59 2.44 -5.85
C LEU A 309 -11.39 3.61 -4.86
N GLN A 310 -11.20 3.33 -3.57
CA GLN A 310 -10.83 4.37 -2.59
C GLN A 310 -9.50 5.05 -2.93
N SER A 311 -8.52 4.28 -3.38
CA SER A 311 -7.21 4.80 -3.81
C SER A 311 -7.33 5.64 -5.08
N LYS A 312 -8.11 5.18 -6.08
CA LYS A 312 -8.47 5.96 -7.27
C LYS A 312 -9.18 7.28 -6.91
N ARG A 313 -10.12 7.25 -5.97
CA ARG A 313 -10.82 8.45 -5.47
C ARG A 313 -9.87 9.44 -4.83
N LYS A 314 -8.93 9.00 -3.99
CA LYS A 314 -7.91 9.86 -3.37
C LYS A 314 -7.05 10.55 -4.43
N LYS A 315 -6.60 9.81 -5.45
CA LYS A 315 -5.84 10.36 -6.59
C LYS A 315 -6.65 11.41 -7.36
N MET A 316 -7.93 11.17 -7.62
CA MET A 316 -8.80 12.14 -8.31
C MET A 316 -9.06 13.40 -7.48
N LYS A 317 -9.27 13.25 -6.16
CA LYS A 317 -9.39 14.39 -5.25
C LYS A 317 -8.12 15.26 -5.27
N GLN A 318 -6.95 14.65 -5.20
CA GLN A 318 -5.69 15.39 -5.31
C GLN A 318 -5.57 16.16 -6.63
N LYS A 319 -5.94 15.55 -7.76
CA LYS A 319 -5.97 16.27 -9.06
C LYS A 319 -6.91 17.47 -9.03
N LYS A 320 -8.08 17.32 -8.41
CA LYS A 320 -9.03 18.42 -8.23
C LYS A 320 -8.45 19.53 -7.33
N ASP A 321 -7.79 19.17 -6.24
CA ASP A 321 -7.21 20.14 -5.31
C ASP A 321 -6.06 20.92 -5.97
N LYS A 322 -5.22 20.26 -6.78
CA LYS A 322 -4.22 20.94 -7.62
C LYS A 322 -4.85 21.97 -8.54
N LEU A 323 -5.98 21.62 -9.15
CA LEU A 323 -6.67 22.49 -10.08
C LEU A 323 -7.33 23.67 -9.35
N ILE A 324 -7.84 23.46 -8.13
CA ILE A 324 -8.33 24.55 -7.27
C ILE A 324 -7.23 25.56 -6.97
N MET A 325 -5.99 25.11 -6.70
CA MET A 325 -4.85 26.00 -6.44
C MET A 325 -4.47 26.86 -7.66
N GLN A 326 -4.86 26.48 -8.88
CA GLN A 326 -4.57 27.23 -10.10
C GLN A 326 -5.65 28.29 -10.41
N ILE A 327 -6.79 28.26 -9.73
CA ILE A 327 -7.89 29.20 -9.93
C ILE A 327 -7.70 30.36 -8.94
N PRO A 328 -7.48 31.61 -9.40
CA PRO A 328 -7.35 32.77 -8.51
C PRO A 328 -8.65 33.05 -7.74
N ASP A 329 -8.54 33.39 -6.45
CA ASP A 329 -9.70 33.67 -5.57
C ASP A 329 -10.50 34.91 -6.02
N GLU A 330 -9.87 35.86 -6.69
CA GLU A 330 -10.47 37.14 -7.11
C GLU A 330 -11.55 36.99 -8.21
N HIS A 331 -11.71 35.81 -8.80
CA HIS A 331 -12.49 35.62 -10.04
C HIS A 331 -13.84 34.92 -9.83
N LEU A 332 -14.30 34.81 -8.57
CA LEU A 332 -15.62 34.29 -8.19
C LEU A 332 -16.81 35.19 -8.58
N GLY A 333 -16.61 36.31 -9.30
CA GLY A 333 -17.70 37.25 -9.62
C GLY A 333 -17.51 38.28 -10.75
N GLN A 334 -16.42 38.26 -11.54
CA GLN A 334 -16.23 39.13 -12.71
C GLN A 334 -15.93 38.31 -13.97
N SER A 335 -16.08 38.94 -15.16
CA SER A 335 -15.90 38.31 -16.48
C SER A 335 -14.59 37.50 -16.52
N GLN A 336 -14.72 36.18 -16.39
CA GLN A 336 -13.59 35.28 -16.25
C GLN A 336 -12.86 35.16 -17.58
N SER A 337 -11.52 35.21 -17.54
CA SER A 337 -10.71 34.89 -18.71
C SER A 337 -11.08 33.49 -19.24
N PRO A 338 -10.96 33.24 -20.56
CA PRO A 338 -11.30 31.94 -21.14
C PRO A 338 -10.50 30.79 -20.50
N GLU A 339 -9.27 31.06 -20.08
CA GLU A 339 -8.41 30.11 -19.37
C GLU A 339 -8.98 29.72 -18.00
N ILE A 340 -9.50 30.68 -17.22
CA ILE A 340 -10.10 30.40 -15.91
C ILE A 340 -11.43 29.66 -16.06
N LYS A 341 -12.24 30.00 -17.08
CA LYS A 341 -13.45 29.23 -17.41
C LYS A 341 -13.13 27.77 -17.71
N ALA A 342 -12.07 27.51 -18.49
CA ALA A 342 -11.61 26.15 -18.80
C ALA A 342 -11.19 25.39 -17.53
N LEU A 343 -10.43 26.03 -16.62
CA LEU A 343 -10.06 25.43 -15.34
C LEU A 343 -11.29 25.12 -14.47
N VAL A 344 -12.25 26.04 -14.35
CA VAL A 344 -13.49 25.81 -13.59
C VAL A 344 -14.28 24.63 -14.15
N TYR A 345 -14.37 24.52 -15.48
CA TYR A 345 -15.01 23.39 -16.15
C TYR A 345 -14.29 22.06 -15.87
N ASP A 346 -12.96 22.03 -15.96
CA ASP A 346 -12.17 20.84 -15.64
C ASP A 346 -12.30 20.43 -14.17
N LYS A 347 -12.41 21.39 -13.25
CA LYS A 347 -12.72 21.13 -11.82
C LYS A 347 -14.05 20.40 -11.68
N GLN A 348 -15.08 20.87 -12.38
CA GLN A 348 -16.42 20.28 -12.32
C GLN A 348 -16.44 18.88 -12.96
N LYS A 349 -15.74 18.68 -14.09
CA LYS A 349 -15.54 17.33 -14.69
C LYS A 349 -14.82 16.36 -13.76
N LEU A 350 -13.80 16.82 -13.03
CA LEU A 350 -13.14 15.99 -12.03
C LEU A 350 -14.09 15.65 -10.88
N GLN A 351 -14.97 16.57 -10.48
CA GLN A 351 -15.99 16.32 -9.46
C GLN A 351 -17.03 15.29 -9.91
N GLU A 352 -17.45 15.32 -11.17
CA GLU A 352 -18.30 14.28 -11.77
C GLU A 352 -17.65 12.90 -11.69
N LYS A 353 -16.39 12.78 -12.13
CA LYS A 353 -15.62 11.52 -12.04
C LYS A 353 -15.44 11.03 -10.60
N ILE A 354 -15.33 11.94 -9.63
CA ILE A 354 -15.26 11.58 -8.21
C ILE A 354 -16.59 10.96 -7.75
N PHE A 355 -17.74 11.48 -8.22
CA PHE A 355 -19.04 10.90 -7.94
C PHE A 355 -19.22 9.53 -8.59
N ASP A 356 -18.77 9.33 -9.83
CA ASP A 356 -18.77 8.01 -10.48
C ASP A 356 -18.03 6.97 -9.63
N ILE A 357 -16.78 7.27 -9.25
CA ILE A 357 -15.98 6.37 -8.42
C ILE A 357 -16.65 6.14 -7.05
N GLU A 358 -17.30 7.16 -6.48
CA GLU A 358 -18.02 7.00 -5.21
C GLU A 358 -19.23 6.08 -5.35
N ILE A 359 -19.99 6.18 -6.44
CA ILE A 359 -21.07 5.26 -6.77
C ILE A 359 -20.54 3.84 -6.94
N ASP A 360 -19.40 3.66 -7.60
CA ASP A 360 -18.75 2.35 -7.77
C ASP A 360 -18.29 1.76 -6.43
N ILE A 361 -17.70 2.57 -5.54
CA ILE A 361 -17.33 2.13 -4.17
C ILE A 361 -18.56 1.61 -3.44
N LEU A 362 -19.69 2.31 -3.55
CA LEU A 362 -20.93 1.91 -2.89
C LEU A 362 -21.50 0.64 -3.52
N SER A 363 -21.45 0.49 -4.83
CA SER A 363 -21.86 -0.74 -5.51
C SER A 363 -21.05 -1.95 -5.04
N GLU A 364 -19.72 -1.84 -4.98
CA GLU A 364 -18.85 -2.94 -4.51
C GLU A 364 -19.05 -3.25 -3.01
N LYS A 365 -19.27 -2.22 -2.17
CA LYS A 365 -19.65 -2.44 -0.77
C LYS A 365 -21.02 -3.12 -0.62
N LYS A 366 -21.98 -2.83 -1.50
CA LYS A 366 -23.28 -3.51 -1.51
C LYS A 366 -23.11 -4.99 -1.85
N TRP A 367 -22.29 -5.30 -2.85
CA TRP A 367 -21.94 -6.68 -3.18
C TRP A 367 -21.28 -7.39 -2.01
N LEU A 368 -20.30 -6.77 -1.35
CA LEU A 368 -19.68 -7.29 -0.13
C LEU A 368 -20.71 -7.65 0.97
N LEU A 369 -21.65 -6.74 1.26
CA LEU A 369 -22.71 -6.98 2.24
C LEU A 369 -23.65 -8.11 1.82
N ASN A 370 -23.99 -8.22 0.53
CA ASN A 370 -24.79 -9.33 0.02
C ASN A 370 -24.05 -10.67 0.20
N THR A 371 -22.77 -10.72 -0.14
CA THR A 371 -21.96 -11.93 0.07
C THR A 371 -21.87 -12.31 1.55
N GLN A 372 -21.70 -11.34 2.46
CA GLN A 372 -21.73 -11.60 3.90
C GLN A 372 -23.08 -12.10 4.40
N ILE A 373 -24.19 -11.58 3.85
CA ILE A 373 -25.54 -12.08 4.11
C ILE A 373 -25.65 -13.54 3.65
N ASP A 374 -25.15 -13.87 2.46
CA ASP A 374 -25.23 -15.22 1.91
C ASP A 374 -24.38 -16.22 2.70
N ILE A 375 -23.18 -15.81 3.15
CA ILE A 375 -22.35 -16.58 4.10
C ILE A 375 -23.12 -16.85 5.39
N ARG A 376 -23.65 -15.81 6.05
CA ARG A 376 -24.37 -15.95 7.32
C ARG A 376 -25.60 -16.84 7.20
N LYS A 377 -26.34 -16.75 6.09
CA LYS A 377 -27.47 -17.63 5.81
C LYS A 377 -27.04 -19.09 5.69
N ARG A 378 -25.93 -19.34 5.00
CA ARG A 378 -25.38 -20.70 4.84
C ARG A 378 -24.97 -21.28 6.19
N GLU A 379 -24.26 -20.51 7.02
CA GLU A 379 -23.89 -20.92 8.39
C GLU A 379 -25.12 -21.26 9.25
N LEU A 380 -26.18 -20.43 9.18
CA LEU A 380 -27.43 -20.69 9.89
C LEU A 380 -28.08 -21.98 9.41
N ASN A 381 -28.17 -22.19 8.09
CA ASN A 381 -28.74 -23.41 7.53
C ASN A 381 -27.93 -24.65 7.94
N GLU A 382 -26.60 -24.59 7.90
CA GLU A 382 -25.73 -25.70 8.34
C GLU A 382 -25.90 -26.02 9.83
N ALA A 383 -26.01 -24.99 10.68
CA ALA A 383 -26.28 -25.17 12.11
C ALA A 383 -27.64 -25.84 12.35
N LEU A 384 -28.66 -25.47 11.57
CA LEU A 384 -29.98 -26.11 11.61
C LEU A 384 -29.88 -27.57 11.19
N TYR A 385 -29.22 -27.88 10.07
CA TYR A 385 -29.03 -29.26 9.62
C TYR A 385 -28.27 -30.14 10.62
N GLN A 386 -27.34 -29.58 11.40
CA GLN A 386 -26.62 -30.30 12.45
C GLN A 386 -27.49 -30.59 13.69
N GLN A 387 -28.56 -29.82 13.88
CA GLN A 387 -29.48 -29.94 15.01
C GLN A 387 -30.71 -30.82 14.71
N ILE A 388 -31.00 -31.08 13.43
CA ILE A 388 -32.10 -31.96 13.01
C ILE A 388 -31.84 -33.39 13.49
N GLU A 389 -32.66 -33.86 14.43
CA GLU A 389 -32.76 -35.26 14.81
C GLU A 389 -33.54 -35.96 13.68
N PHE A 390 -32.97 -37.00 13.05
CA PHE A 390 -33.68 -37.72 11.99
C PHE A 390 -34.89 -38.45 12.60
N HIS A 391 -36.06 -37.85 12.49
CA HIS A 391 -37.32 -38.53 12.80
C HIS A 391 -37.58 -39.60 11.74
N ASP A 392 -38.03 -40.78 12.18
CA ASP A 392 -38.46 -41.87 11.30
C ASP A 392 -39.60 -41.37 10.39
N ALA A 393 -39.73 -41.96 9.19
CA ALA A 393 -40.56 -41.42 8.10
C ALA A 393 -41.93 -40.88 8.57
N VAL A 394 -42.15 -39.58 8.37
CA VAL A 394 -43.37 -38.86 8.76
C VAL A 394 -44.55 -39.33 7.90
N GLU A 395 -45.65 -39.75 8.53
CA GLU A 395 -46.85 -40.28 7.84
C GLU A 395 -47.72 -39.18 7.23
N ASP A 396 -47.55 -37.90 7.62
CA ASP A 396 -48.35 -36.76 7.15
C ASP A 396 -47.48 -35.61 6.59
N VAL A 397 -47.93 -34.98 5.51
CA VAL A 397 -47.20 -33.92 4.76
C VAL A 397 -47.30 -32.56 5.46
N ALA A 398 -48.30 -32.38 6.33
CA ALA A 398 -48.50 -31.13 7.07
C ALA A 398 -47.36 -30.84 8.07
N ASP A 399 -46.79 -31.89 8.68
CA ASP A 399 -45.73 -31.77 9.69
C ASP A 399 -44.40 -31.26 9.09
N LEU A 400 -44.19 -31.43 7.77
CA LEU A 400 -43.01 -30.89 7.06
C LEU A 400 -43.08 -29.36 6.87
N SER A 401 -44.28 -28.78 6.87
CA SER A 401 -44.45 -27.33 6.66
C SER A 401 -44.11 -26.51 7.91
N GLU A 402 -44.22 -27.10 9.10
CA GLU A 402 -43.86 -26.45 10.36
C GLU A 402 -42.34 -26.25 10.49
N GLU A 403 -41.53 -27.21 10.01
CA GLU A 403 -40.06 -27.07 9.98
C GLU A 403 -39.59 -25.94 9.04
N GLU A 404 -40.22 -25.77 7.88
CA GLU A 404 -39.93 -24.66 6.97
C GLU A 404 -40.24 -23.29 7.62
N GLU A 405 -41.34 -23.18 8.37
CA GLU A 405 -41.70 -21.97 9.11
C GLU A 405 -40.71 -21.66 10.26
N GLU A 406 -40.26 -22.67 10.99
CA GLU A 406 -39.26 -22.51 12.06
C GLU A 406 -37.89 -22.05 11.53
N THR A 407 -37.44 -22.58 10.39
CA THR A 407 -36.19 -22.13 9.76
C THR A 407 -36.26 -20.67 9.33
N GLU A 408 -37.39 -20.22 8.77
CA GLU A 408 -37.59 -18.82 8.42
C GLU A 408 -37.58 -17.90 9.65
N ASP A 409 -38.15 -18.32 10.77
CA ASP A 409 -38.22 -17.51 11.99
C ASP A 409 -36.87 -17.38 12.70
N ILE A 410 -36.02 -18.40 12.65
CA ILE A 410 -34.64 -18.34 13.13
C ILE A 410 -33.83 -17.36 12.26
N MET A 411 -34.00 -17.40 10.93
CA MET A 411 -33.37 -16.44 10.03
C MET A 411 -33.89 -15.00 10.20
N LYS A 412 -35.16 -14.82 10.58
CA LYS A 412 -35.74 -13.49 10.89
C LYS A 412 -35.22 -12.93 12.22
N SER A 413 -34.90 -13.80 13.18
CA SER A 413 -34.47 -13.44 14.53
C SER A 413 -32.96 -13.19 14.65
N ASP A 414 -32.14 -13.59 13.67
CA ASP A 414 -30.68 -13.39 13.70
C ASP A 414 -30.30 -11.90 13.69
N GLU A 415 -29.63 -11.47 14.76
CA GLU A 415 -29.27 -10.07 14.98
C GLU A 415 -28.24 -9.56 13.95
N GLU A 416 -27.29 -10.42 13.56
CA GLU A 416 -26.23 -10.08 12.61
C GLU A 416 -26.78 -9.91 11.19
N LEU A 417 -27.64 -10.82 10.75
CA LEU A 417 -28.33 -10.75 9.47
C LEU A 417 -29.21 -9.49 9.39
N SER A 418 -29.89 -9.12 10.48
CA SER A 418 -30.66 -7.89 10.59
C SER A 418 -29.76 -6.64 10.46
N LYS A 419 -28.61 -6.62 11.15
CA LYS A 419 -27.60 -5.55 11.04
C LYS A 419 -27.08 -5.38 9.61
N LEU A 420 -26.68 -6.48 8.96
CA LEU A 420 -26.19 -6.47 7.57
C LEU A 420 -27.25 -5.96 6.59
N LYS A 421 -28.51 -6.41 6.74
CA LYS A 421 -29.65 -5.93 5.94
C LYS A 421 -29.88 -4.42 6.16
N GLN A 422 -29.80 -3.94 7.40
CA GLN A 422 -29.96 -2.52 7.72
C GLN A 422 -28.83 -1.67 7.10
N GLU A 423 -27.58 -2.13 7.18
CA GLU A 423 -26.44 -1.45 6.57
C GLU A 423 -26.57 -1.36 5.05
N ARG A 424 -27.03 -2.43 4.40
CA ARG A 424 -27.31 -2.46 2.96
C ARG A 424 -28.37 -1.41 2.56
N VAL A 425 -29.39 -1.20 3.38
CA VAL A 425 -30.42 -0.16 3.15
C VAL A 425 -29.81 1.24 3.28
N LYS A 426 -29.05 1.50 4.36
CA LYS A 426 -28.34 2.79 4.56
C LYS A 426 -27.43 3.11 3.38
N LEU A 427 -26.73 2.10 2.87
CA LEU A 427 -25.83 2.24 1.73
C LEU A 427 -26.59 2.56 0.43
N THR A 428 -27.75 1.94 0.21
CA THR A 428 -28.61 2.25 -0.95
C THR A 428 -29.14 3.69 -0.89
N GLN A 429 -29.53 4.16 0.29
CA GLN A 429 -29.93 5.57 0.51
C GLN A 429 -28.75 6.53 0.29
N HIS A 430 -27.55 6.15 0.69
CA HIS A 430 -26.36 6.97 0.43
C HIS A 430 -26.06 7.04 -1.08
N GLN A 431 -26.16 5.91 -1.79
CA GLN A 431 -25.96 5.85 -3.24
C GLN A 431 -26.97 6.74 -3.99
N SER A 432 -28.25 6.78 -3.58
CA SER A 432 -29.24 7.67 -4.20
C SER A 432 -28.93 9.15 -3.96
N ARG A 433 -28.47 9.52 -2.77
CA ARG A 433 -28.02 10.90 -2.46
C ARG A 433 -26.86 11.33 -3.35
N ILE A 434 -25.87 10.47 -3.57
CA ILE A 434 -24.73 10.78 -4.45
C ILE A 434 -25.18 10.92 -5.91
N ARG A 435 -26.05 10.03 -6.40
CA ARG A 435 -26.63 10.13 -7.75
C ARG A 435 -27.41 11.43 -7.96
N ASN A 436 -28.16 11.89 -6.96
CA ASN A 436 -28.88 13.16 -7.05
C ASN A 436 -27.91 14.35 -7.15
N LYS A 437 -26.87 14.39 -6.30
CA LYS A 437 -25.82 15.41 -6.37
C LYS A 437 -25.09 15.43 -7.72
N GLN A 438 -24.81 14.25 -8.27
CA GLN A 438 -24.20 14.13 -9.58
C GLN A 438 -25.12 14.68 -10.68
N LYS A 439 -26.41 14.32 -10.66
CA LYS A 439 -27.40 14.85 -11.61
C LYS A 439 -27.50 16.37 -11.53
N GLU A 440 -27.56 16.94 -10.33
CA GLU A 440 -27.56 18.39 -10.10
C GLU A 440 -26.33 19.06 -10.72
N LEU A 441 -25.13 18.49 -10.50
CA LEU A 441 -23.89 19.01 -11.07
C LEU A 441 -23.91 18.97 -12.62
N VAL A 442 -24.29 17.83 -13.20
CA VAL A 442 -24.33 17.64 -14.66
C VAL A 442 -25.38 18.54 -15.32
N MET A 443 -26.54 18.73 -14.68
CA MET A 443 -27.54 19.68 -15.15
C MET A 443 -27.01 21.11 -15.11
N GLY A 444 -26.34 21.51 -14.03
CA GLY A 444 -25.70 22.82 -13.90
C GLY A 444 -24.69 23.09 -15.01
N LEU A 445 -23.83 22.10 -15.31
CA LEU A 445 -22.85 22.16 -16.40
C LEU A 445 -23.52 22.36 -17.77
N LYS A 446 -24.55 21.57 -18.09
CA LYS A 446 -25.28 21.68 -19.36
C LYS A 446 -25.98 23.04 -19.50
N THR A 447 -26.54 23.58 -18.42
CA THR A 447 -27.16 24.91 -18.44
C THR A 447 -26.13 26.00 -18.64
N GLN A 448 -24.94 25.88 -18.05
CA GLN A 448 -23.82 26.81 -18.29
C GLN A 448 -23.39 26.81 -19.76
N GLN A 449 -23.17 25.62 -20.34
CA GLN A 449 -22.78 25.48 -21.75
C GLN A 449 -23.79 26.10 -22.70
N LYS A 450 -25.09 25.84 -22.49
CA LYS A 450 -26.15 26.45 -23.32
C LYS A 450 -26.18 27.97 -23.26
N ARG A 451 -25.92 28.55 -22.08
CA ARG A 451 -25.85 30.01 -21.94
C ARG A 451 -24.66 30.60 -22.67
N GLU A 452 -23.50 29.93 -22.63
CA GLU A 452 -22.31 30.34 -23.36
C GLU A 452 -22.52 30.23 -24.89
N GLU A 453 -23.14 29.15 -25.36
CA GLU A 453 -23.51 29.00 -26.78
C GLU A 453 -24.50 30.10 -27.24
N GLU A 454 -25.49 30.44 -26.41
CA GLU A 454 -26.45 31.52 -26.69
C GLU A 454 -25.81 32.92 -26.64
N GLU A 455 -24.77 33.12 -25.82
CA GLU A 455 -23.99 34.37 -25.75
C GLU A 455 -23.05 34.52 -26.95
N GLU A 456 -22.46 33.44 -27.47
CA GLU A 456 -21.63 33.46 -28.68
C GLU A 456 -22.44 33.67 -29.98
N LEU A 457 -23.73 33.35 -29.96
CA LEU A 457 -24.67 33.53 -31.07
C LEU A 457 -25.27 34.95 -31.17
N ARG A 458 -25.11 35.79 -30.13
CA ARG A 458 -25.58 37.18 -30.07
C ARG A 458 -24.48 38.16 -30.39
#